data_AF-A0A955Y5Y9-F1
#
_entry.id   AF-A0A955Y5Y9-F1
#
_cell.length_a   1.000
_cell.length_b   1.000
_cell.length_c   1.000
_cell.angle_alpha   90.00
_cell.angle_beta   90.00
_cell.angle_gamma   90.00
#
_symmetry.space_group_name_H-M   'P 1'
#
loop_
_entity.id
_entity.type
_entity.pdbx_description
1 polymer ?
#
loop_
_entity_poly.entity_id
_entity_poly.type
_entity_poly.pdbx_seq_one_letter_code
_entity_poly.pdbx_strand_id
1 'polypeptide(L)'
;MLRYENPRAFDGRRMGAPQASGFVVDAERGIVLTNRHVVGSGPQVARALFPNQEEIAIEPLYSDPVHDFGFYRYDPASVKLNRPVSLRLDPDGARIGEEIRLIGNDAGEQIS
;
A
#
# COMPACT_ATOMS: atom_id res chain seq x y z
N MET A 1 1.29 6.62 2.02
CA MET A 1 0.13 6.70 1.09
C MET A 1 0.54 6.10 -0.24
N LEU A 2 -0.38 5.47 -0.96
CA LEU A 2 -0.19 4.98 -2.32
C LEU A 2 -1.01 5.84 -3.29
N ARG A 3 -0.42 6.20 -4.42
CA ARG A 3 -1.08 6.80 -5.58
C ARG A 3 -0.99 5.80 -6.72
N TYR A 4 -2.08 5.55 -7.41
CA TYR A 4 -2.06 4.65 -8.55
C TYR A 4 -2.98 5.13 -9.65
N GLU A 5 -2.55 4.90 -10.88
CA GLU A 5 -3.25 5.30 -12.09
C GLU A 5 -3.66 4.05 -12.86
N ASN A 6 -4.97 3.94 -13.08
CA ASN A 6 -5.56 2.95 -13.98
C ASN A 6 -5.82 3.67 -15.32
N PRO A 7 -4.95 3.51 -16.33
CA PRO A 7 -5.05 4.27 -17.58
C PRO A 7 -6.27 3.91 -18.42
N ARG A 8 -6.87 2.74 -18.17
CA ARG A 8 -8.09 2.28 -18.85
C ARG A 8 -8.93 1.42 -17.92
N ALA A 9 -10.24 1.40 -18.16
CA ALA A 9 -11.11 0.42 -17.55
C ALA A 9 -10.69 -1.00 -17.95
N PHE A 10 -10.64 -1.90 -16.96
CA PHE A 10 -10.24 -3.30 -17.15
C PHE A 10 -10.92 -4.15 -16.07
N ASP A 11 -11.44 -5.31 -16.45
CA ASP A 11 -11.97 -6.32 -15.51
C ASP A 11 -12.96 -5.72 -14.48
N GLY A 12 -13.94 -4.95 -14.97
CA GLY A 12 -14.96 -4.29 -14.14
C GLY A 12 -14.50 -3.06 -13.35
N ARG A 13 -13.20 -2.73 -13.34
CA ARG A 13 -12.69 -1.50 -12.71
C ARG A 13 -12.71 -0.30 -13.65
N ARG A 14 -12.96 0.88 -13.08
CA ARG A 14 -12.95 2.17 -13.81
C ARG A 14 -11.52 2.71 -13.92
N MET A 15 -11.29 3.47 -14.98
CA MET A 15 -10.09 4.32 -15.10
C MET A 15 -10.10 5.44 -14.04
N GLY A 16 -8.92 5.91 -13.65
CA GLY A 16 -8.78 7.01 -12.68
C GLY A 16 -7.42 7.03 -11.99
N ALA A 17 -7.21 8.03 -11.13
CA ALA A 17 -6.01 8.21 -10.33
C ALA A 17 -6.31 8.25 -8.81
N PRO A 18 -6.87 7.15 -8.24
CA PRO A 18 -7.20 7.07 -6.82
C PRO A 18 -5.98 7.06 -5.91
N GLN A 19 -6.26 7.22 -4.61
CA GLN A 19 -5.30 7.14 -3.51
C GLN A 19 -5.70 6.00 -2.59
N ALA A 20 -4.72 5.43 -1.90
CA ALA A 20 -4.93 4.37 -0.92
C ALA A 20 -3.89 4.42 0.21
N SER A 21 -4.12 3.59 1.23
CA SER A 21 -3.17 3.36 2.31
C SER A 21 -2.36 2.10 2.03
N GLY A 22 -1.16 2.05 2.60
CA GLY A 22 -0.28 0.88 2.52
C GLY A 22 0.80 0.96 3.59
N PHE A 23 1.26 -0.21 4.04
CA PHE A 23 2.22 -0.35 5.12
C PHE A 23 3.43 -1.15 4.66
N VAL A 24 4.63 -0.67 4.97
CA VAL A 24 5.85 -1.45 4.73
C VAL A 24 5.86 -2.62 5.70
N VAL A 25 5.89 -3.84 5.19
CA VAL A 25 5.93 -5.09 5.98
C VAL A 25 7.28 -5.79 5.89
N ASP A 26 8.09 -5.43 4.89
CA ASP A 26 9.48 -5.85 4.77
C ASP A 26 10.30 -4.73 4.11
N ALA A 27 11.00 -3.93 4.93
CA ALA A 27 11.81 -2.81 4.45
C ALA A 27 13.09 -3.25 3.71
N GLU A 28 13.62 -4.44 4.01
CA GLU A 28 14.82 -4.96 3.35
C GLU A 28 14.52 -5.40 1.92
N ARG A 29 13.34 -5.98 1.69
CA ARG A 29 12.89 -6.42 0.36
C ARG A 29 12.04 -5.38 -0.37
N GLY A 30 11.66 -4.32 0.34
CA GLY A 30 10.83 -3.22 -0.18
C GLY A 30 9.37 -3.61 -0.37
N ILE A 31 8.79 -4.43 0.51
CA ILE A 31 7.43 -4.95 0.37
C ILE A 31 6.44 -4.06 1.12
N VAL A 32 5.39 -3.65 0.40
CA VAL A 32 4.27 -2.87 0.93
C VAL A 32 2.99 -3.71 0.87
N LEU A 33 2.32 -3.87 1.99
CA LEU A 33 0.99 -4.47 2.11
C LEU A 33 -0.10 -3.42 1.90
N THR A 34 -1.12 -3.76 1.13
CA THR A 34 -2.35 -2.98 0.93
C THR A 34 -3.51 -3.91 0.57
N ASN A 35 -4.68 -3.36 0.23
CA ASN A 35 -5.80 -4.17 -0.24
C ASN A 35 -5.59 -4.65 -1.69
N ARG A 36 -6.11 -5.83 -2.02
CA ARG A 36 -6.08 -6.37 -3.38
C ARG A 36 -6.76 -5.43 -4.35
N HIS A 37 -7.85 -4.78 -3.94
CA HIS A 37 -8.55 -3.84 -4.81
C HIS A 37 -7.74 -2.59 -5.20
N VAL A 38 -6.70 -2.27 -4.43
CA VAL A 38 -5.71 -1.21 -4.72
C VAL A 38 -4.68 -1.68 -5.74
N VAL A 39 -4.17 -2.91 -5.57
CA VAL A 39 -3.24 -3.53 -6.54
C VAL A 39 -3.93 -3.75 -7.89
N GLY A 40 -5.21 -4.12 -7.86
CA GLY A 40 -5.99 -4.34 -9.05
C GLY A 40 -5.68 -5.65 -9.77
N SER A 41 -6.24 -5.78 -10.97
CA SER A 41 -6.03 -6.91 -11.90
C SER A 41 -5.60 -6.46 -13.29
N GLY A 42 -5.60 -5.15 -13.56
CA GLY A 42 -5.26 -4.56 -14.85
C GLY A 42 -3.95 -3.79 -14.83
N PRO A 43 -3.50 -3.29 -16.00
CA PRO A 43 -2.32 -2.45 -16.10
C PRO A 43 -2.46 -1.22 -15.21
N GLN A 44 -1.39 -0.89 -14.50
CA GLN A 44 -1.40 0.21 -13.54
C GLN A 44 0.01 0.82 -13.40
N VAL A 45 0.05 2.12 -13.14
CA VAL A 45 1.26 2.84 -12.71
C VAL A 45 1.05 3.27 -11.27
N ALA A 46 1.96 2.93 -10.36
CA ALA A 46 1.77 3.20 -8.93
C ALA A 46 3.02 3.82 -8.29
N ARG A 47 2.80 4.64 -7.26
CA ARG A 47 3.82 5.32 -6.47
C ARG A 47 3.47 5.29 -4.99
N ALA A 48 4.48 5.11 -4.15
CA ALA A 48 4.40 5.25 -2.70
C ALA A 48 4.90 6.64 -2.28
N LEU A 49 4.08 7.37 -1.54
CA LEU A 49 4.45 8.61 -0.87
C LEU A 49 4.71 8.34 0.62
N PHE A 50 5.96 8.52 1.04
CA PHE A 50 6.40 8.42 2.44
C PHE A 50 6.08 9.70 3.23
N PRO A 51 6.11 9.68 4.59
CA PRO A 51 5.71 10.82 5.41
C PRO A 51 6.46 12.14 5.15
N ASN A 52 7.71 12.05 4.67
CA ASN A 52 8.55 13.19 4.29
C ASN A 52 8.28 13.70 2.86
N GLN A 53 7.17 13.29 2.25
CA GLN A 53 6.82 13.56 0.85
C GLN A 53 7.79 12.96 -0.19
N GLU A 54 8.66 12.02 0.21
CA GLU A 54 9.47 11.27 -0.74
C GLU A 54 8.57 10.30 -1.52
N GLU A 55 8.60 10.39 -2.84
CA GLU A 55 7.77 9.61 -3.74
C GLU A 55 8.62 8.59 -4.51
N ILE A 56 8.25 7.31 -4.42
CA ILE A 56 9.00 6.20 -5.00
C ILE A 56 8.08 5.35 -5.86
N ALA A 57 8.56 4.90 -7.03
CA ALA A 57 7.83 3.99 -7.89
C ALA A 57 7.63 2.62 -7.20
N ILE A 58 6.46 2.03 -7.40
CA ILE A 58 6.14 0.69 -6.89
C ILE A 58 5.51 -0.15 -7.98
N GLU A 59 5.77 -1.46 -7.90
CA GLU A 59 5.27 -2.45 -8.85
C GLU A 59 4.43 -3.51 -8.14
N PRO A 60 3.30 -3.95 -8.72
CA PRO A 60 2.54 -5.07 -8.19
C PRO A 60 3.42 -6.32 -8.04
N LEU A 61 3.45 -6.87 -6.82
CA LEU A 61 4.18 -8.10 -6.51
C LEU A 61 3.23 -9.29 -6.41
N TYR A 62 2.06 -9.09 -5.80
CA TYR A 62 1.07 -10.14 -5.58
C TYR A 62 -0.32 -9.54 -5.33
N SER A 63 -1.36 -10.28 -5.70
CA SER A 63 -2.77 -9.89 -5.55
C SER A 63 -3.55 -11.13 -5.12
N ASP A 64 -4.04 -11.15 -3.88
CA ASP A 64 -4.69 -12.35 -3.32
C ASP A 64 -6.09 -12.57 -3.91
N PRO A 65 -6.41 -13.78 -4.39
CA PRO A 65 -7.69 -14.04 -5.03
C PRO A 65 -8.89 -14.07 -4.07
N VAL A 66 -8.68 -14.16 -2.75
CA VAL A 66 -9.75 -14.48 -1.79
C VAL A 66 -9.89 -13.42 -0.68
N HIS A 67 -8.78 -12.99 -0.08
CA HIS A 67 -8.76 -12.29 1.21
C HIS A 67 -8.56 -10.76 1.10
N ASP A 68 -8.72 -10.19 -0.10
CA ASP A 68 -8.58 -8.76 -0.42
C ASP A 68 -7.29 -8.08 0.11
N PHE A 69 -6.17 -8.80 0.12
CA PHE A 69 -4.84 -8.21 0.32
C PHE A 69 -3.96 -8.32 -0.93
N GLY A 70 -2.98 -7.44 -1.02
CA GLY A 70 -2.00 -7.46 -2.09
C GLY A 70 -0.69 -6.84 -1.64
N PHE A 71 0.35 -7.10 -2.43
CA PHE A 71 1.68 -6.59 -2.21
C PHE A 71 2.15 -5.76 -3.39
N TYR A 72 2.76 -4.63 -3.07
CA TYR A 72 3.65 -3.91 -3.98
C TYR A 72 5.10 -4.12 -3.57
N ARG A 73 6.01 -3.87 -4.51
CA ARG A 73 7.44 -3.78 -4.26
C ARG A 73 7.97 -2.41 -4.68
N TYR A 74 8.75 -1.76 -3.82
CA TYR A 74 9.66 -0.68 -4.19
C TYR A 74 11.10 -1.20 -4.19
N ASP A 75 12.00 -0.47 -4.85
CA ASP A 75 13.44 -0.65 -4.68
C ASP A 75 13.92 0.10 -3.42
N PRO A 76 14.42 -0.58 -2.37
CA PRO A 76 14.92 0.08 -1.18
C PRO A 76 16.04 1.08 -1.45
N ALA A 77 16.85 0.84 -2.48
CA ALA A 77 17.92 1.77 -2.85
C ALA A 77 17.38 3.09 -3.43
N SER A 78 16.13 3.13 -3.88
CA SER A 78 15.49 4.35 -4.36
C SER A 78 15.03 5.28 -3.23
N VAL A 79 14.89 4.80 -1.99
CA VAL A 79 14.57 5.62 -0.82
C VAL A 79 15.83 6.29 -0.29
N LYS A 80 15.88 7.63 -0.32
CA LYS A 80 17.04 8.45 0.05
C LYS A 80 16.82 9.27 1.31
N LEU A 81 15.60 9.74 1.52
CA LEU A 81 15.26 10.69 2.57
C LEU A 81 14.49 10.06 3.73
N ASN A 82 14.00 8.83 3.56
CA ASN A 82 13.28 8.08 4.57
C ASN A 82 14.01 6.80 5.00
N ARG A 83 13.64 6.27 6.17
CA ARG A 83 14.05 4.95 6.66
C ARG A 83 12.81 4.16 7.02
N PRO A 84 12.18 3.48 6.04
CA PRO A 84 10.97 2.73 6.30
C PRO A 84 11.22 1.62 7.33
N VAL A 85 10.28 1.46 8.26
CA VAL A 85 10.33 0.41 9.28
C VAL A 85 9.29 -0.65 8.90
N SER A 86 9.68 -1.93 8.96
CA SER A 86 8.76 -3.04 8.78
C SER A 86 7.75 -3.09 9.91
N LEU A 87 6.47 -2.95 9.58
CA LEU A 87 5.38 -3.28 10.48
C LEU A 87 5.37 -4.78 10.72
N ARG A 88 5.54 -5.21 11.98
CA ARG A 88 5.41 -6.61 12.37
C ARG A 88 3.94 -6.97 12.50
N LEU A 89 3.55 -8.07 11.87
CA LEU A 89 2.22 -8.64 12.02
C LEU A 89 2.19 -9.53 13.26
N ASP A 90 1.15 -9.36 14.08
CA ASP A 90 0.90 -10.15 15.28
C ASP A 90 -0.55 -10.69 15.24
N PRO A 91 -0.77 -11.85 14.58
CA PRO A 91 -2.11 -12.42 14.46
C PRO A 91 -2.66 -12.92 15.81
N ASP A 92 -1.80 -13.32 16.74
CA ASP A 92 -2.19 -13.85 18.05
C ASP A 92 -2.55 -12.74 19.06
N GLY A 93 -2.15 -11.51 18.76
CA GLY A 93 -2.47 -10.30 19.52
C GLY A 93 -3.91 -9.82 19.33
N ALA A 94 -4.62 -10.23 18.27
CA ALA A 94 -5.98 -9.77 18.00
C ALA A 94 -7.00 -10.47 18.92
N ARG A 95 -7.56 -9.73 19.89
CA ARG A 95 -8.53 -10.26 20.87
C ARG A 95 -9.73 -9.33 21.03
N ILE A 96 -10.85 -9.90 21.46
CA ILE A 96 -12.07 -9.13 21.74
C ILE A 96 -11.80 -8.19 22.92
N GLY A 97 -12.12 -6.91 22.74
CA GLY A 97 -11.96 -5.89 23.77
C GLY A 97 -10.61 -5.15 23.74
N GLU A 98 -9.71 -5.51 22.84
CA GLU A 98 -8.49 -4.76 22.61
C GLU A 98 -8.77 -3.39 21.97
N GLU A 99 -8.01 -2.38 22.37
CA GLU A 99 -8.08 -1.07 21.76
C GLU A 99 -7.46 -1.13 20.35
N ILE A 100 -8.16 -0.57 19.37
CA ILE A 100 -7.70 -0.52 17.98
C ILE A 100 -7.42 0.92 17.57
N ARG A 101 -6.29 1.11 16.85
CA ARG A 101 -6.01 2.36 16.15
C ARG A 101 -6.11 2.14 14.66
N LEU A 102 -6.92 2.96 14.00
CA LEU A 102 -7.02 2.98 12.54
C LEU A 102 -6.04 4.02 12.00
N ILE A 103 -5.06 3.54 11.23
CA ILE A 103 -4.11 4.39 10.53
C ILE A 103 -4.42 4.29 9.05
N GLY A 104 -4.62 5.42 8.40
CA GLY A 104 -4.95 5.48 6.98
C GLY A 104 -4.92 6.89 6.45
N ASN A 105 -5.03 7.02 5.15
CA ASN A 105 -5.35 8.28 4.51
C ASN A 105 -6.80 8.17 4.02
N ASP A 106 -7.69 8.97 4.62
CA ASP A 106 -9.05 9.13 4.14
C ASP A 106 -9.17 10.51 3.47
N ALA A 107 -9.46 10.52 2.17
CA ALA A 107 -9.64 11.73 1.36
C ALA A 107 -8.52 12.81 1.40
N GLY A 108 -7.31 12.51 1.87
CA GLY A 108 -6.19 13.45 1.94
C GLY A 108 -5.79 13.88 3.36
N GLU A 109 -6.51 13.45 4.40
CA GLU A 109 -6.11 13.67 5.79
C GLU A 109 -5.29 12.48 6.32
N GLN A 110 -4.08 12.77 6.80
CA GLN A 110 -3.33 11.83 7.63
C GLN A 110 -3.99 11.77 9.01
N ILE A 111 -4.68 10.68 9.31
CA ILE A 111 -5.06 10.35 10.69
C ILE A 111 -3.85 9.72 11.39
N SER A 112 -3.44 10.30 12.52
CA SER A 112 -2.27 9.93 13.34
C SER A 112 -2.61 9.06 14.55
#